data_AF-A0A7T2YNI2-F1
#
_entry.id   AF-A0A7T2YNI2-F1
#
_cell.length_a   1.000
_cell.length_b   1.000
_cell.length_c   1.000
_cell.angle_alpha   90.00
_cell.angle_beta   90.00
_cell.angle_gamma   90.00
#
_symmetry.space_group_name_H-M   'P 1'
#
loop_
_entity.id
_entity.type
_entity.pdbx_description
1 polymer ?
#
loop_
_entity_poly.entity_id
_entity_poly.type
_entity_poly.pdbx_seq_one_letter_code
_entity_poly.pdbx_strand_id
1 'polypeptide(L)'
;MTIEAPTKPAAAERPTVAERLTSASTSSDLSVDLEKRGDADYLIAAGIQRAGLGRLVQQLICEWDRREKPRPLTEEQLQRVAEQMPRKSRGRLDMVGARVAEGRWHMERRMEILRGLPQYTRLVDAHAGFLPWVLAQGIKDARAKLTDVLLWWCDRKCPGCGGVKLGEMAICETCKGFGTREVPHEAEGQLISGHIAAHVDRARSGTIAALKRMKGLKVVAAGKG
;
A
#
# COMPACT_ATOMS: atom_id res chain seq x y z
N MET A 1 -27.45 23.28 -37.95
CA MET A 1 -27.16 22.28 -36.90
C MET A 1 -25.85 21.61 -37.25
N THR A 2 -24.76 22.17 -36.78
CA THR A 2 -23.41 21.64 -36.97
C THR A 2 -23.12 20.73 -35.80
N ILE A 3 -23.05 19.41 -36.06
CA ILE A 3 -22.67 18.42 -35.05
C ILE A 3 -21.15 18.50 -34.92
N GLU A 4 -20.67 19.10 -33.83
CA GLU A 4 -19.25 19.09 -33.51
C GLU A 4 -18.80 17.64 -33.23
N ALA A 5 -17.72 17.24 -33.91
CA ALA A 5 -17.10 15.93 -33.76
C ALA A 5 -16.62 15.73 -32.31
N PRO A 6 -16.62 14.48 -31.80
CA PRO A 6 -16.22 14.20 -30.43
C PRO A 6 -14.77 14.63 -30.22
N THR A 7 -14.60 15.52 -29.24
CA THR A 7 -13.32 15.97 -28.71
C THR A 7 -12.44 14.76 -28.38
N LYS A 8 -11.23 14.79 -28.94
CA LYS A 8 -10.12 13.87 -28.70
C LYS A 8 -10.06 13.49 -27.20
N PRO A 9 -10.02 12.20 -26.83
CA PRO A 9 -9.94 11.81 -25.43
C PRO A 9 -8.71 12.48 -24.79
N ALA A 10 -8.90 13.05 -23.60
CA ALA A 10 -7.84 13.66 -22.81
C ALA A 10 -6.62 12.72 -22.80
N ALA A 11 -5.44 13.24 -23.18
CA ALA A 11 -4.23 12.45 -23.27
C ALA A 11 -4.02 11.70 -21.95
N ALA A 12 -4.04 10.36 -22.00
CA ALA A 12 -3.83 9.54 -20.83
C ALA A 12 -2.56 10.00 -20.10
N GLU A 13 -2.72 10.38 -18.84
CA GLU A 13 -1.62 10.87 -18.00
C GLU A 13 -0.48 9.84 -18.02
N ARG A 14 0.76 10.31 -18.20
CA ARG A 14 1.90 9.40 -18.29
C ARG A 14 2.06 8.67 -16.96
N PRO A 15 2.10 7.33 -16.94
CA PRO A 15 2.27 6.59 -15.70
C PRO A 15 3.54 7.02 -14.96
N THR A 16 3.40 7.29 -13.68
CA THR A 16 4.47 7.61 -12.75
C THR A 16 5.44 6.42 -12.62
N VAL A 17 6.64 6.67 -12.10
CA VAL A 17 7.61 5.60 -11.81
C VAL A 17 7.07 4.60 -10.78
N ALA A 18 6.24 5.04 -9.85
CA ALA A 18 5.59 4.16 -8.88
C ALA A 18 4.63 3.19 -9.58
N GLU A 19 3.76 3.70 -10.47
CA GLU A 19 2.83 2.86 -11.24
C GLU A 19 3.58 1.90 -12.17
N ARG A 20 4.66 2.36 -12.81
CA ARG A 20 5.53 1.52 -13.63
C ARG A 20 6.22 0.41 -12.82
N LEU A 21 6.69 0.70 -11.60
CA LEU A 21 7.29 -0.31 -10.72
C LEU A 21 6.26 -1.33 -10.23
N THR A 22 5.04 -0.89 -9.91
CA THR A 22 3.94 -1.80 -9.56
C THR A 22 3.62 -2.73 -10.73
N SER A 23 3.44 -2.17 -11.94
CA SER A 23 3.21 -2.94 -13.16
C SER A 23 4.33 -3.94 -13.42
N ALA A 24 5.59 -3.49 -13.37
CA ALA A 24 6.76 -4.32 -13.62
C ALA A 24 6.90 -5.46 -12.59
N SER A 25 6.51 -5.23 -11.33
CA SER A 25 6.55 -6.25 -10.27
C SER A 25 5.61 -7.42 -10.51
N THR A 26 4.58 -7.24 -11.36
CA THR A 26 3.60 -8.25 -11.78
C THR A 26 3.77 -8.69 -13.23
N SER A 27 4.79 -8.22 -13.94
CA SER A 27 4.99 -8.50 -15.35
C SER A 27 5.42 -9.95 -15.60
N SER A 28 4.91 -10.55 -16.67
CA SER A 28 5.29 -11.88 -17.13
C SER A 28 6.42 -11.88 -18.16
N ASP A 29 6.73 -10.71 -18.74
CA ASP A 29 7.84 -10.53 -19.69
C ASP A 29 8.89 -9.61 -19.07
N LEU A 30 10.05 -10.18 -18.74
CA LEU A 30 11.20 -9.48 -18.21
C LEU A 30 12.39 -9.50 -19.18
N SER A 31 12.12 -9.62 -20.48
CA SER A 31 13.14 -9.49 -21.50
C SER A 31 13.76 -8.08 -21.49
N VAL A 32 15.05 -8.02 -21.81
CA VAL A 32 15.82 -6.78 -21.87
C VAL A 32 16.10 -6.45 -23.33
N ASP A 33 15.52 -5.35 -23.81
CA ASP A 33 15.79 -4.77 -25.13
C ASP A 33 16.84 -3.65 -24.98
N LEU A 34 17.86 -3.62 -25.85
CA LEU A 34 18.92 -2.60 -25.78
C LEU A 34 18.45 -1.20 -26.19
N GLU A 35 17.49 -1.11 -27.10
CA GLU A 35 17.00 0.15 -27.65
C GLU A 35 15.77 0.68 -26.93
N LYS A 36 14.93 -0.21 -26.39
CA LYS A 36 13.66 0.16 -25.75
C LYS A 36 13.73 0.07 -24.24
N ARG A 37 12.89 0.85 -23.56
CA ARG A 37 12.70 0.74 -22.11
C ARG A 37 11.51 -0.17 -21.81
N GLY A 38 11.74 -1.25 -21.08
CA GLY A 38 10.72 -2.22 -20.65
C GLY A 38 10.60 -2.35 -19.13
N ASP A 39 9.71 -3.24 -18.67
CA ASP A 39 9.46 -3.49 -17.24
C ASP A 39 10.72 -3.98 -16.51
N ALA A 40 11.54 -4.82 -17.17
CA ALA A 40 12.83 -5.27 -16.65
C ALA A 40 13.75 -4.09 -16.28
N ASP A 41 13.77 -3.02 -17.08
CA ASP A 41 14.59 -1.83 -16.79
C ASP A 41 14.18 -1.12 -15.49
N TYR A 42 12.88 -1.09 -15.18
CA TYR A 42 12.40 -0.51 -13.93
C TYR A 42 12.83 -1.33 -12.73
N LEU A 43 12.75 -2.67 -12.83
CA LEU A 43 13.21 -3.57 -11.76
C LEU A 43 14.73 -3.50 -11.56
N ILE A 44 15.51 -3.48 -12.64
CA ILE A 44 16.97 -3.33 -12.60
C ILE A 44 17.34 -1.98 -11.99
N ALA A 45 16.73 -0.88 -12.45
CA ALA A 45 17.01 0.45 -11.93
C ALA A 45 16.73 0.56 -10.43
N ALA A 46 15.63 -0.04 -9.96
CA ALA A 46 15.29 -0.11 -8.54
C ALA A 46 16.27 -1.00 -7.76
N GLY A 47 16.73 -2.11 -8.35
CA GLY A 47 17.67 -3.05 -7.73
C GLY A 47 19.09 -2.50 -7.55
N ILE A 48 19.54 -1.61 -8.44
CA ILE A 48 20.87 -0.97 -8.36
C ILE A 48 20.95 0.05 -7.21
N GLN A 49 19.81 0.51 -6.66
CA GLN A 49 19.81 1.55 -5.63
C GLN A 49 20.26 1.03 -4.27
N ARG A 50 21.06 1.85 -3.57
CA ARG A 50 21.46 1.63 -2.16
C ARG A 50 20.34 1.90 -1.14
N ALA A 51 19.23 2.51 -1.55
CA ALA A 51 18.09 2.85 -0.70
C ALA A 51 17.18 1.63 -0.44
N GLY A 52 17.66 0.68 0.36
CA GLY A 52 17.00 -0.60 0.60
C GLY A 52 15.58 -0.49 1.17
N LEU A 53 15.40 0.27 2.26
CA LEU A 53 14.13 0.29 3.01
C LEU A 53 12.93 0.79 2.20
N GLY A 54 13.09 1.88 1.43
CA GLY A 54 12.01 2.40 0.59
C GLY A 54 11.55 1.40 -0.49
N ARG A 55 12.50 0.63 -1.05
CA ARG A 55 12.19 -0.48 -1.97
C ARG A 55 11.45 -1.62 -1.26
N LEU A 56 11.88 -1.99 -0.04
CA LEU A 56 11.20 -3.03 0.74
C LEU A 56 9.74 -2.66 1.04
N VAL A 57 9.43 -1.39 1.27
CA VAL A 57 8.05 -0.91 1.45
C VAL A 57 7.22 -1.11 0.18
N GLN A 58 7.76 -0.79 -0.99
CA GLN A 58 7.05 -1.04 -2.25
C GLN A 58 6.80 -2.53 -2.48
N GLN A 59 7.79 -3.36 -2.19
CA GLN A 59 7.66 -4.81 -2.26
C GLN A 59 6.63 -5.35 -1.26
N LEU A 60 6.58 -4.81 -0.05
CA LEU A 60 5.57 -5.14 0.96
C LEU A 60 4.16 -4.84 0.45
N ILE A 61 3.94 -3.70 -0.20
CA ILE A 61 2.63 -3.34 -0.79
C ILE A 61 2.25 -4.34 -1.88
N CYS A 62 3.18 -4.72 -2.77
CA CYS A 62 2.91 -5.74 -3.78
C CYS A 62 2.61 -7.12 -3.19
N GLU A 63 3.35 -7.53 -2.15
CA GLU A 63 3.10 -8.78 -1.41
C GLU A 63 1.71 -8.77 -0.77
N TRP A 64 1.33 -7.64 -0.16
CA TRP A 64 0.01 -7.43 0.45
C TRP A 64 -1.12 -7.50 -0.58
N ASP A 65 -0.96 -6.87 -1.74
CA ASP A 65 -1.98 -6.85 -2.78
C ASP A 65 -2.27 -8.24 -3.34
N ARG A 66 -1.25 -9.11 -3.40
CA ARG A 66 -1.37 -10.51 -3.84
C ARG A 66 -2.05 -11.43 -2.83
N ARG A 67 -2.13 -11.06 -1.55
CA ARG A 67 -2.81 -11.89 -0.55
C ARG A 67 -4.33 -11.75 -0.69
N GLU A 68 -5.03 -12.86 -0.47
CA GLU A 68 -6.47 -12.83 -0.27
C GLU A 68 -6.78 -12.23 1.12
N LYS A 69 -7.63 -11.21 1.14
CA LYS A 69 -8.06 -10.53 2.35
C LYS A 69 -9.44 -11.08 2.73
N PRO A 70 -9.77 -11.18 4.03
CA PRO A 70 -11.11 -11.58 4.44
C PRO A 70 -12.14 -10.60 3.84
N ARG A 71 -13.21 -11.17 3.25
CA ARG A 71 -14.32 -10.39 2.69
C ARG A 71 -15.27 -9.95 3.81
N PRO A 72 -15.91 -8.77 3.69
CA PRO A 72 -16.94 -8.35 4.65
C PRO A 72 -18.03 -9.42 4.76
N LEU A 73 -18.55 -9.63 5.97
CA LEU A 73 -19.66 -10.54 6.21
C LEU A 73 -20.96 -9.97 5.63
N THR A 74 -21.83 -10.86 5.14
CA THR A 74 -23.20 -10.49 4.74
C THR A 74 -24.06 -10.19 5.97
N GLU A 75 -25.22 -9.55 5.78
CA GLU A 75 -26.12 -9.26 6.90
C GLU A 75 -26.63 -10.54 7.58
N GLU A 76 -26.86 -11.61 6.82
CA GLU A 76 -27.25 -12.91 7.37
C GLU A 76 -26.12 -13.53 8.21
N GLN A 77 -24.86 -13.38 7.78
CA GLN A 77 -23.70 -13.84 8.52
C GLN A 77 -23.51 -13.03 9.81
N LEU A 78 -23.68 -11.71 9.76
CA LEU A 78 -23.66 -10.84 10.93
C LEU A 78 -24.77 -11.19 11.93
N GLN A 79 -25.95 -11.57 11.44
CA GLN A 79 -27.04 -12.02 12.30
C GLN A 79 -26.65 -13.30 13.05
N ARG A 80 -26.03 -14.29 12.37
CA ARG A 80 -25.52 -15.51 13.02
C ARG A 80 -24.48 -15.22 14.10
N VAL A 81 -23.59 -14.24 13.86
CA VAL A 81 -22.65 -13.77 14.88
C VAL A 81 -23.41 -13.16 16.06
N ALA A 82 -24.40 -12.30 15.80
CA ALA A 82 -25.20 -11.67 16.85
C ALA A 82 -26.00 -12.68 17.68
N GLU A 83 -26.45 -13.79 17.09
CA GLU A 83 -27.13 -14.89 17.77
C GLU A 83 -26.23 -15.64 18.76
N GLN A 84 -24.92 -15.68 18.50
CA GLN A 84 -23.91 -16.29 19.37
C GLN A 84 -23.43 -15.34 20.48
N MET A 85 -23.78 -14.06 20.41
CA MET A 85 -23.38 -13.04 21.38
C MET A 85 -24.44 -12.89 22.49
N PRO A 86 -24.05 -12.36 23.67
CA PRO A 86 -25.00 -12.00 24.70
C PRO A 86 -26.09 -11.06 24.17
N ARG A 87 -27.35 -11.36 24.48
CA ARG A 87 -28.49 -10.54 24.06
C ARG A 87 -28.52 -9.20 24.82
N LYS A 88 -29.01 -8.16 24.17
CA LYS A 88 -29.28 -6.86 24.80
C LYS A 88 -30.51 -6.92 25.72
N SER A 89 -30.73 -5.82 26.44
CA SER A 89 -31.98 -5.54 27.16
C SER A 89 -33.21 -5.86 26.29
N ARG A 90 -34.19 -6.55 26.87
CA ARG A 90 -35.41 -7.05 26.20
C ARG A 90 -35.17 -8.17 25.17
N GLY A 91 -34.06 -8.91 25.27
CA GLY A 91 -33.82 -10.11 24.47
C GLY A 91 -33.51 -9.86 22.98
N ARG A 92 -33.16 -8.62 22.62
CA ARG A 92 -32.82 -8.23 21.23
C ARG A 92 -31.39 -8.66 20.87
N LEU A 93 -31.17 -9.02 19.61
CA LEU A 93 -29.83 -9.31 19.08
C LEU A 93 -28.96 -8.04 19.07
N ASP A 94 -27.68 -8.21 19.39
CA ASP A 94 -26.71 -7.12 19.32
C ASP A 94 -26.04 -7.02 17.94
N MET A 95 -26.77 -6.50 16.96
CA MET A 95 -26.21 -6.30 15.62
C MET A 95 -25.04 -5.29 15.60
N VAL A 96 -25.02 -4.33 16.52
CA VAL A 96 -23.93 -3.36 16.62
C VAL A 96 -22.67 -4.03 17.16
N GLY A 97 -22.82 -4.82 18.22
CA GLY A 97 -21.76 -5.64 18.81
C GLY A 97 -21.22 -6.65 17.80
N ALA A 98 -22.08 -7.28 17.00
CA ALA A 98 -21.66 -8.20 15.94
C ALA A 98 -20.79 -7.50 14.88
N ARG A 99 -21.18 -6.30 14.42
CA ARG A 99 -20.35 -5.49 13.49
C ARG A 99 -19.02 -5.07 14.12
N VAL A 100 -19.01 -4.73 15.41
CA VAL A 100 -17.78 -4.40 16.14
C VAL A 100 -16.86 -5.62 16.26
N ALA A 101 -17.42 -6.81 16.55
CA ALA A 101 -16.67 -8.05 16.64
C ALA A 101 -16.09 -8.46 15.28
N GLU A 102 -16.90 -8.35 14.22
CA GLU A 102 -16.47 -8.56 12.83
C GLU A 102 -15.30 -7.63 12.46
N GLY A 103 -15.41 -6.33 12.76
CA GLY A 103 -14.34 -5.37 12.51
C GLY A 103 -13.03 -5.71 13.24
N ARG A 104 -13.11 -6.21 14.49
CA ARG A 104 -11.93 -6.68 15.24
C ARG A 104 -11.31 -7.90 14.58
N TRP A 105 -12.11 -8.90 14.24
CA TRP A 105 -11.65 -10.11 13.55
C TRP A 105 -10.99 -9.78 12.21
N HIS A 106 -11.57 -8.86 11.42
CA HIS A 106 -10.96 -8.37 10.19
C HIS A 106 -9.60 -7.74 10.45
N MET A 107 -9.48 -6.89 11.47
CA MET A 107 -8.21 -6.25 11.81
C MET A 107 -7.16 -7.27 12.24
N GLU A 108 -7.51 -8.20 13.12
CA GLU A 108 -6.63 -9.28 13.58
C GLU A 108 -6.14 -10.12 12.40
N ARG A 109 -7.06 -10.55 11.52
CA ARG A 109 -6.70 -11.34 10.34
C ARG A 109 -5.77 -10.58 9.39
N ARG A 110 -5.98 -9.27 9.24
CA ARG A 110 -5.13 -8.40 8.42
C ARG A 110 -3.73 -8.23 9.04
N MET A 111 -3.65 -8.14 10.37
CA MET A 111 -2.37 -8.14 11.09
C MET A 111 -1.60 -9.45 10.91
N GLU A 112 -2.28 -10.59 10.99
CA GLU A 112 -1.68 -11.90 10.72
C GLU A 112 -1.11 -11.98 9.31
N ILE A 113 -1.88 -11.55 8.31
CA ILE A 113 -1.42 -11.52 6.92
C ILE A 113 -0.16 -10.67 6.80
N LEU A 114 -0.18 -9.44 7.32
CA LEU A 114 0.96 -8.53 7.26
C LEU A 114 2.21 -9.15 7.92
N ARG A 115 2.05 -9.70 9.13
CA ARG A 115 3.15 -10.30 9.90
C ARG A 115 3.75 -11.52 9.20
N GLY A 116 2.97 -12.23 8.41
CA GLY A 116 3.41 -13.36 7.59
C GLY A 116 4.12 -12.96 6.29
N LEU A 117 4.23 -11.66 5.96
CA LEU A 117 4.91 -11.22 4.74
C LEU A 117 6.44 -11.17 4.92
N PRO A 118 7.23 -11.65 3.93
CA PRO A 118 8.69 -11.61 4.01
C PRO A 118 9.25 -10.21 4.22
N GLN A 119 8.73 -9.21 3.50
CA GLN A 119 9.24 -7.84 3.65
C GLN A 119 8.88 -7.21 5.00
N TYR A 120 7.79 -7.64 5.65
CA TYR A 120 7.43 -7.13 6.98
C TYR A 120 8.57 -7.40 7.97
N THR A 121 9.06 -8.65 8.01
CA THR A 121 10.13 -9.07 8.93
C THR A 121 11.38 -8.19 8.78
N ARG A 122 11.75 -7.86 7.54
CA ARG A 122 12.92 -7.01 7.26
C ARG A 122 12.70 -5.54 7.62
N LEU A 123 11.47 -5.05 7.44
CA LEU A 123 11.10 -3.67 7.74
C LEU A 123 10.97 -3.39 9.24
N VAL A 124 10.65 -4.41 10.05
CA VAL A 124 10.62 -4.31 11.52
C VAL A 124 11.85 -4.89 12.20
N ASP A 125 12.88 -5.24 11.42
CA ASP A 125 14.12 -5.82 11.93
C ASP A 125 14.79 -4.87 12.95
N ALA A 126 15.29 -5.44 14.04
CA ALA A 126 15.83 -4.68 15.18
C ALA A 126 17.20 -4.04 14.92
N HIS A 127 17.83 -4.31 13.78
CA HIS A 127 19.15 -3.78 13.43
C HIS A 127 19.16 -3.05 12.08
N ALA A 128 18.34 -3.49 11.12
CA ALA A 128 18.39 -3.01 9.75
C ALA A 128 17.07 -2.42 9.24
N GLY A 129 15.97 -2.56 10.00
CA GLY A 129 14.64 -2.08 9.62
C GLY A 129 14.39 -0.61 9.98
N PHE A 130 13.11 -0.24 10.04
CA PHE A 130 12.68 1.05 10.60
C PHE A 130 12.64 1.05 12.13
N LEU A 131 12.58 -0.12 12.77
CA LEU A 131 12.43 -0.24 14.23
C LEU A 131 13.52 0.50 15.03
N PRO A 132 14.83 0.45 14.68
CA PRO A 132 15.87 1.21 15.38
C PRO A 132 15.59 2.70 15.40
N TRP A 133 15.12 3.25 14.28
CA TRP A 133 14.81 4.68 14.18
C TRP A 133 13.59 5.03 15.05
N VAL A 134 12.53 4.21 15.03
CA VAL A 134 11.32 4.43 15.85
C VAL A 134 11.67 4.37 17.35
N LEU A 135 12.51 3.41 17.76
CA LEU A 135 13.00 3.31 19.14
C LEU A 135 13.82 4.54 19.53
N ALA A 136 14.68 5.04 18.65
CA ALA A 136 15.49 6.23 18.88
C ALA A 136 14.64 7.51 19.02
N GLN A 137 13.39 7.53 18.55
CA GLN A 137 12.46 8.63 18.78
C GLN A 137 11.81 8.60 20.18
N GLY A 138 12.07 7.57 21.00
CA GLY A 138 11.44 7.43 22.32
C GLY A 138 9.96 7.05 22.29
N ILE A 139 9.47 6.55 21.15
CA ILE A 139 8.06 6.18 20.95
C ILE A 139 7.73 4.93 21.77
N LYS A 140 6.73 5.03 22.66
CA LYS A 140 6.20 3.87 23.41
C LYS A 140 5.51 2.89 22.49
N ASP A 141 5.65 1.59 22.78
CA ASP A 141 5.11 0.49 21.94
C ASP A 141 5.59 0.57 20.47
N ALA A 142 6.84 1.03 20.27
CA ALA A 142 7.44 1.31 18.96
C ALA A 142 7.14 0.26 17.89
N ARG A 143 7.31 -1.03 18.21
CA ARG A 143 7.08 -2.11 17.25
C ARG A 143 5.60 -2.26 16.87
N ALA A 144 4.69 -2.12 17.82
CA ALA A 144 3.26 -2.19 17.57
C ALA A 144 2.83 -1.01 16.68
N LYS A 145 3.22 0.22 17.04
CA LYS A 145 2.92 1.43 16.26
C LYS A 145 3.50 1.37 14.85
N LEU A 146 4.76 0.93 14.71
CA LEU A 146 5.37 0.71 13.40
C LEU A 146 4.59 -0.33 12.57
N THR A 147 4.16 -1.43 13.19
CA THR A 147 3.37 -2.46 12.51
C THR A 147 2.03 -1.90 12.02
N ASP A 148 1.34 -1.11 12.84
CA ASP A 148 0.06 -0.51 12.47
C ASP A 148 0.20 0.51 11.35
N VAL A 149 1.27 1.32 11.38
CA VAL A 149 1.60 2.26 10.30
C VAL A 149 1.97 1.52 9.02
N LEU A 150 2.73 0.41 9.09
CA LEU A 150 3.02 -0.42 7.92
C LEU A 150 1.74 -1.05 7.34
N LEU A 151 0.81 -1.52 8.18
CA LEU A 151 -0.50 -1.98 7.72
C LEU A 151 -1.28 -0.87 7.04
N TRP A 152 -1.21 0.36 7.57
CA TRP A 152 -1.79 1.53 6.93
C TRP A 152 -1.14 1.80 5.58
N TRP A 153 0.18 1.70 5.44
CA TRP A 153 0.88 1.85 4.17
C TRP A 153 0.41 0.83 3.12
N CYS A 154 0.17 -0.42 3.54
CA CYS A 154 -0.36 -1.50 2.70
C CYS A 154 -1.82 -1.31 2.30
N ASP A 155 -2.64 -0.74 3.18
CA ASP A 155 -4.04 -0.47 2.89
C ASP A 155 -4.50 0.84 3.53
N ARG A 156 -4.53 1.86 2.68
CA ARG A 156 -4.96 3.21 3.04
C ARG A 156 -6.44 3.44 2.77
N LYS A 157 -7.16 2.49 2.17
CA LYS A 157 -8.50 2.73 1.66
C LYS A 157 -9.43 3.18 2.79
N CYS A 158 -10.23 4.20 2.49
CA CYS A 158 -11.31 4.59 3.40
C CYS A 158 -12.29 3.42 3.53
N PRO A 159 -12.68 2.99 4.75
CA PRO A 159 -13.64 1.91 4.94
C PRO A 159 -15.05 2.29 4.46
N GLY A 160 -15.41 3.58 4.47
CA GLY A 160 -16.72 4.05 4.03
C GLY A 160 -16.93 4.00 2.51
N CYS A 161 -15.94 4.41 1.72
CA CYS A 161 -16.05 4.42 0.25
C CYS A 161 -15.13 3.41 -0.44
N GLY A 162 -14.48 2.50 0.29
CA GLY A 162 -13.52 1.54 -0.28
C GLY A 162 -12.33 2.18 -1.02
N GLY A 163 -12.11 3.49 -0.84
CA GLY A 163 -11.13 4.28 -1.58
C GLY A 163 -11.53 4.71 -2.99
N VAL A 164 -12.73 4.35 -3.48
CA VAL A 164 -13.18 4.75 -4.83
C VAL A 164 -13.70 6.18 -4.90
N LYS A 165 -13.96 6.82 -3.74
CA LYS A 165 -14.66 8.11 -3.61
C LYS A 165 -16.11 8.02 -4.15
N LEU A 166 -16.95 9.02 -3.87
CA LEU A 166 -18.39 8.97 -4.18
C LEU A 166 -18.80 9.85 -5.38
N GLY A 167 -17.83 10.22 -6.23
CA GLY A 167 -18.06 11.07 -7.40
C GLY A 167 -18.33 12.54 -7.04
N GLU A 168 -18.86 13.30 -8.01
CA GLU A 168 -19.12 14.75 -7.86
C GLU A 168 -20.38 15.05 -7.03
N MET A 169 -21.34 14.13 -7.02
CA MET A 169 -22.65 14.35 -6.39
C MET A 169 -22.66 14.06 -4.88
N ALA A 170 -21.62 13.42 -4.34
CA ALA A 170 -21.56 13.06 -2.93
C ALA A 170 -20.12 13.05 -2.41
N ILE A 171 -19.94 13.48 -1.16
CA ILE A 171 -18.68 13.41 -0.44
C ILE A 171 -18.80 12.32 0.62
N CYS A 172 -17.83 11.39 0.66
CA CYS A 172 -17.80 10.36 1.69
C CYS A 172 -17.69 11.02 3.08
N GLU A 173 -18.66 10.76 3.96
CA GLU A 173 -18.68 11.37 5.28
C GLU A 173 -17.52 10.91 6.18
N THR A 174 -16.99 9.71 5.93
CA THR A 174 -15.90 9.12 6.71
C THR A 174 -14.54 9.75 6.38
N CYS A 175 -14.18 9.86 5.09
CA CYS A 175 -12.89 10.40 4.67
C CYS A 175 -12.99 11.79 4.06
N LYS A 176 -14.14 12.45 4.12
CA LYS A 176 -14.39 13.79 3.56
C LYS A 176 -13.87 13.97 2.12
N GLY A 177 -13.95 12.92 1.31
CA GLY A 177 -13.51 12.92 -0.09
C GLY A 177 -12.04 12.52 -0.34
N PHE A 178 -11.22 12.36 0.71
CA PHE A 178 -9.81 11.96 0.56
C PHE A 178 -9.63 10.54 0.00
N GLY A 179 -10.61 9.66 0.18
CA GLY A 179 -10.54 8.26 -0.24
C GLY A 179 -9.57 7.41 0.61
N THR A 180 -8.91 8.01 1.60
CA THR A 180 -7.98 7.31 2.49
C THR A 180 -8.38 7.48 3.94
N ARG A 181 -7.97 6.53 4.79
CA ARG A 181 -8.09 6.62 6.25
C ARG A 181 -6.90 7.39 6.83
N GLU A 182 -7.09 7.96 8.02
CA GLU A 182 -6.02 8.61 8.76
C GLU A 182 -4.92 7.62 9.17
N VAL A 183 -3.70 8.14 9.34
CA VAL A 183 -2.57 7.38 9.84
C VAL A 183 -2.83 7.04 11.32
N PRO A 184 -2.67 5.78 11.75
CA PRO A 184 -2.91 5.39 13.15
C PRO A 184 -1.88 6.03 14.09
N HIS A 185 -2.22 6.22 15.36
CA HIS A 185 -1.34 6.78 16.42
C HIS A 185 -1.02 8.27 16.28
N GLU A 186 -1.90 9.04 15.64
CA GLU A 186 -1.85 10.51 15.61
C GLU A 186 -0.44 11.06 15.25
N ALA A 187 0.14 11.93 16.10
CA ALA A 187 1.42 12.58 15.84
C ALA A 187 2.59 11.59 15.69
N GLU A 188 2.66 10.57 16.54
CA GLU A 188 3.72 9.55 16.45
C GLU A 188 3.56 8.70 15.19
N GLY A 189 2.31 8.39 14.83
CA GLY A 189 1.98 7.73 13.58
C GLY A 189 2.43 8.51 12.35
N GLN A 190 2.11 9.80 12.32
CA GLN A 190 2.52 10.70 11.25
C GLN A 190 4.05 10.83 11.17
N LEU A 191 4.74 10.87 12.31
CA LEU A 191 6.19 10.90 12.38
C LEU A 191 6.82 9.63 11.77
N ILE A 192 6.31 8.45 12.13
CA ILE A 192 6.73 7.17 11.53
C ILE A 192 6.43 7.15 10.02
N SER A 193 5.22 7.53 9.64
CA SER A 193 4.78 7.53 8.23
C SER A 193 5.61 8.49 7.37
N GLY A 194 5.94 9.67 7.89
CA GLY A 194 6.80 10.64 7.25
C GLY A 194 8.22 10.13 7.05
N HIS A 195 8.77 9.40 8.03
CA HIS A 195 10.07 8.75 7.87
C HIS A 195 10.04 7.67 6.78
N ILE A 196 9.00 6.84 6.76
CA ILE A 196 8.79 5.84 5.71
C ILE A 196 8.69 6.52 4.34
N ALA A 197 7.90 7.59 4.22
CA ALA A 197 7.73 8.36 2.99
C ALA A 197 9.07 8.88 2.46
N ALA A 198 9.91 9.46 3.32
CA ALA A 198 11.23 9.96 2.91
C ALA A 198 12.13 8.85 2.33
N HIS A 199 12.05 7.62 2.85
CA HIS A 199 12.78 6.49 2.27
C HIS A 199 12.20 6.02 0.94
N VAL A 200 10.87 5.98 0.82
CA VAL A 200 10.18 5.65 -0.44
C VAL A 200 10.50 6.69 -1.52
N ASP A 201 10.52 7.97 -1.19
CA ASP A 201 10.85 9.05 -2.12
C ASP A 201 12.31 9.02 -2.54
N ARG A 202 13.24 8.75 -1.61
CA ARG A 202 14.66 8.49 -1.95
C ARG A 202 14.81 7.30 -2.89
N ALA A 203 14.12 6.19 -2.63
CA ALA A 203 14.15 5.03 -3.52
C ALA A 203 13.60 5.37 -4.91
N ARG A 204 12.49 6.12 -5.00
CA ARG A 204 11.91 6.57 -6.27
C ARG A 204 12.86 7.48 -7.04
N SER A 205 13.40 8.50 -6.39
CA SER A 205 14.36 9.43 -7.00
C SER A 205 15.62 8.70 -7.49
N GLY A 206 16.10 7.74 -6.72
CA GLY A 206 17.20 6.86 -7.11
C GLY A 206 16.88 6.02 -8.36
N THR A 207 15.71 5.39 -8.39
CA THR A 207 15.25 4.64 -9.58
C THR A 207 15.18 5.53 -10.81
N ILE A 208 14.65 6.75 -10.68
CA ILE A 208 14.64 7.73 -11.78
C ILE A 208 16.06 8.03 -12.27
N ALA A 209 17.00 8.27 -11.36
CA ALA A 209 18.38 8.54 -11.70
C ALA A 209 19.06 7.35 -12.40
N ALA A 210 18.80 6.12 -11.95
CA ALA A 210 19.30 4.92 -12.63
C ALA A 210 18.67 4.71 -14.01
N LEU A 211 17.37 4.93 -14.16
CA LEU A 211 16.68 4.83 -15.45
C LEU A 211 17.26 5.76 -16.51
N LYS A 212 17.73 6.94 -16.13
CA LYS A 212 18.43 7.87 -17.04
C LYS A 212 19.72 7.27 -17.61
N ARG A 213 20.39 6.39 -16.86
CA ARG A 213 21.65 5.73 -17.26
C ARG A 213 21.44 4.35 -17.87
N MET A 214 20.21 3.86 -17.93
CA MET A 214 19.92 2.46 -18.25
C MET A 214 20.40 2.05 -19.65
N LYS A 215 20.26 2.91 -20.66
CA LYS A 215 20.75 2.60 -22.01
C LYS A 215 22.25 2.28 -22.00
N GLY A 216 23.05 3.08 -21.32
CA GLY A 216 24.49 2.84 -21.18
C GLY A 216 24.79 1.55 -20.43
N LEU A 217 24.09 1.28 -19.33
CA LEU A 217 24.25 0.04 -18.56
C LEU A 217 23.95 -1.20 -19.40
N LYS A 218 22.91 -1.16 -20.24
CA LYS A 218 22.56 -2.25 -21.16
C LYS A 218 23.62 -2.49 -22.23
N VAL A 219 24.17 -1.42 -22.81
CA VAL A 219 25.26 -1.52 -23.80
C VAL A 219 26.51 -2.15 -23.20
N VAL A 220 26.91 -1.70 -22.00
CA VAL A 220 28.04 -2.27 -21.26
C VAL A 220 27.80 -3.74 -20.93
N ALA A 221 26.62 -4.08 -20.40
CA ALA A 221 26.27 -5.47 -20.07
C ALA A 221 26.21 -6.38 -21.31
N ALA A 222 25.89 -5.84 -22.49
CA ALA A 222 25.90 -6.57 -23.76
C ALA A 222 27.30 -6.72 -24.37
N GLY A 223 28.36 -6.23 -23.71
CA GLY A 223 29.73 -6.29 -24.23
C GLY A 223 29.96 -5.42 -25.48
N LYS A 224 29.12 -4.40 -25.70
CA LYS A 224 29.18 -3.51 -26.87
C LYS A 224 29.83 -2.15 -26.53
N GLY A 225 30.77 -2.14 -25.59
CA GLY A 225 31.41 -0.94 -25.03
C GLY A 225 32.85 -0.77 -25.47
#